data_AF-A0A7W1WSX0-F1
#
_entry.id   AF-A0A7W1WSX0-F1
#
_cell.length_a   1.000
_cell.length_b   1.000
_cell.length_c   1.000
_cell.angle_alpha   90.00
_cell.angle_beta   90.00
_cell.angle_gamma   90.00
#
_symmetry.space_group_name_H-M   'P 1'
#
loop_
_entity.id
_entity.type
_entity.pdbx_description
1 polymer ?
#
loop_
_entity_poly.entity_id
_entity_poly.type
_entity_poly.pdbx_seq_one_letter_code
_entity_poly.pdbx_strand_id
1 'polypeptide(L)'
;MAGQKQSTANQPASQKSGGIMKHIISFALMIALTAAAFYLVITDVVAENMILPLILVFAAIQVFLQLFTFMHLDQKGSSFYTFFIMTGILIAVVSAVGIILM
;
A
#
# COMPACT_ATOMS: atom_id res chain seq x y z
N MET A 1 38.46 33.20 34.34
CA MET A 1 37.99 34.08 33.25
C MET A 1 37.87 33.25 31.99
N ALA A 2 36.68 33.26 31.37
CA ALA A 2 36.31 32.74 30.04
C ALA A 2 36.52 31.21 29.81
N GLY A 3 35.50 30.38 29.63
CA GLY A 3 34.18 30.65 29.08
C GLY A 3 34.22 30.73 27.55
N GLN A 4 34.46 29.60 26.89
CA GLN A 4 34.11 29.37 25.48
C GLN A 4 33.24 28.11 25.44
N LYS A 5 31.92 28.19 25.57
CA LYS A 5 30.94 28.52 24.51
C LYS A 5 31.23 27.80 23.18
N GLN A 6 31.25 26.47 23.23
CA GLN A 6 30.97 25.64 22.05
C GLN A 6 29.45 25.65 21.77
N SER A 7 28.94 26.81 21.35
CA SER A 7 27.68 26.92 20.63
C SER A 7 28.01 27.08 19.16
N THR A 8 28.30 25.95 18.50
CA THR A 8 28.15 25.86 17.05
C THR A 8 26.81 25.18 16.81
N ALA A 9 25.78 26.02 16.81
CA ALA A 9 24.47 25.71 16.26
C ALA A 9 24.58 25.42 14.75
N ASN A 10 23.62 24.64 14.24
CA ASN A 10 23.43 24.20 12.85
C ASN A 10 24.16 22.93 12.40
N GLN A 11 23.77 21.81 12.99
CA GLN A 11 23.42 20.64 12.17
C GLN A 11 21.89 20.55 12.10
N PRO A 12 21.25 20.85 10.96
CA PRO A 12 19.89 20.38 10.73
C PRO A 12 20.01 18.88 10.43
N ALA A 13 20.00 18.05 11.46
CA ALA A 13 19.77 16.61 11.35
C ALA A 13 18.30 16.31 10.95
N SER A 14 17.74 17.10 10.03
CA SER A 14 16.35 17.07 9.59
C SER A 14 16.24 16.47 8.19
N GLN A 15 16.87 15.32 7.94
CA GLN A 15 16.76 14.65 6.64
C GLN A 15 16.84 13.12 6.71
N LYS A 16 16.32 12.51 7.79
CA LYS A 16 16.21 11.04 7.90
C LYS A 16 14.82 10.51 8.28
N SER A 17 13.81 11.38 8.33
CA SER A 17 12.41 11.00 8.64
C SER A 17 11.49 10.97 7.41
N GLY A 18 12.01 11.28 6.22
CA GLY A 18 11.21 11.35 4.98
C GLY A 18 10.84 9.99 4.38
N GLY A 19 11.60 8.93 4.66
CA GLY A 19 11.33 7.58 4.13
C GLY A 19 10.21 6.86 4.88
N ILE A 20 10.17 7.01 6.21
CA ILE A 20 9.20 6.33 7.08
C ILE A 20 7.82 6.98 6.97
N MET A 21 7.75 8.32 6.93
CA MET A 21 6.48 9.04 6.77
C MET A 21 5.78 8.71 5.45
N LYS A 22 6.53 8.57 4.34
CA LYS A 22 5.94 8.19 3.05
C LYS A 22 5.35 6.77 3.08
N HIS A 23 6.00 5.85 3.77
CA HIS A 23 5.48 4.49 3.97
C HIS A 23 4.21 4.48 4.83
N ILE A 24 4.17 5.29 5.89
CA ILE A 24 3.01 5.42 6.77
C ILE A 24 1.81 6.05 6.04
N ILE A 25 2.04 7.03 5.15
CA ILE A 25 0.97 7.61 4.32
C ILE A 25 0.34 6.54 3.41
N SER A 26 1.15 5.75 2.70
CA SER A 26 0.63 4.69 1.83
C SER A 26 -0.13 3.63 2.62
N PHE A 27 0.40 3.25 3.79
CA PHE A 27 -0.24 2.31 4.70
C PHE A 27 -1.59 2.83 5.22
N ALA A 28 -1.65 4.09 5.66
CA ALA A 28 -2.89 4.72 6.11
C ALA A 28 -3.93 4.81 4.99
N LEU A 29 -3.51 5.08 3.75
CA LEU A 29 -4.39 5.14 2.59
C LEU A 29 -5.03 3.78 2.26
N MET A 30 -4.30 2.67 2.43
CA MET A 30 -4.87 1.32 2.26
C MET A 30 -5.98 1.06 3.28
N ILE A 31 -5.71 1.36 4.55
CA ILE A 31 -6.66 1.20 5.65
C ILE A 31 -7.89 2.08 5.44
N ALA A 32 -7.71 3.31 4.96
CA ALA A 32 -8.82 4.21 4.66
C ALA A 32 -9.72 3.63 3.55
N LEU A 33 -9.14 3.08 2.47
CA LEU A 33 -9.91 2.45 1.39
C LEU A 33 -10.61 1.16 1.82
N THR A 34 -10.01 0.33 2.68
CA THR A 34 -10.69 -0.85 3.20
C THR A 34 -11.82 -0.46 4.15
N ALA A 35 -11.60 0.50 5.04
CA ALA A 35 -12.64 1.04 5.91
C ALA A 35 -13.82 1.61 5.11
N ALA A 36 -13.54 2.31 3.99
CA ALA A 36 -14.57 2.79 3.09
C ALA A 36 -15.39 1.65 2.45
N ALA A 37 -14.74 0.57 2.01
CA ALA A 37 -15.43 -0.61 1.48
C ALA A 37 -16.32 -1.29 2.54
N PHE A 38 -15.82 -1.47 3.78
CA PHE A 38 -16.63 -2.02 4.88
C PHE A 38 -17.81 -1.12 5.23
N TYR A 39 -17.59 0.20 5.29
CA TYR A 39 -18.65 1.16 5.56
C TYR A 39 -19.76 1.09 4.51
N LEU A 40 -19.39 0.98 3.23
CA LEU A 40 -20.33 0.82 2.13
C LEU A 40 -21.18 -0.46 2.26
N VAL A 41 -20.59 -1.56 2.74
CA VAL A 41 -21.32 -2.82 2.97
C VAL A 41 -22.25 -2.73 4.17
N ILE A 42 -21.79 -2.20 5.30
CA ILE A 42 -22.55 -2.14 6.55
C ILE A 42 -23.76 -1.20 6.43
N THR A 43 -23.64 -0.15 5.63
CA THR A 43 -24.72 0.82 5.44
C THR A 43 -25.82 0.33 4.50
N ASP A 44 -25.63 -0.81 3.82
CA ASP A 44 -26.60 -1.43 2.90
C ASP A 44 -27.22 -0.44 1.89
N VAL A 45 -26.45 0.60 1.55
CA VAL A 45 -26.91 1.70 0.67
C VAL A 45 -27.11 1.25 -0.77
N VAL A 46 -26.65 0.05 -1.11
CA VAL A 46 -26.69 -0.57 -2.43
C VAL A 46 -27.17 -2.00 -2.28
N ALA A 47 -28.13 -2.41 -3.11
CA ALA A 47 -28.70 -3.75 -3.11
C ALA A 47 -27.61 -4.83 -3.15
N GLU A 48 -27.82 -5.97 -2.48
CA GLU A 48 -26.88 -7.10 -2.43
C GLU A 48 -26.37 -7.54 -3.82
N ASN A 49 -27.21 -7.44 -4.85
CA ASN A 49 -26.80 -7.74 -6.23
C ASN A 49 -25.75 -6.79 -6.81
N MET A 50 -25.69 -5.55 -6.31
CA MET A 50 -24.73 -4.52 -6.71
C MET A 50 -23.56 -4.39 -5.73
N ILE A 51 -23.72 -4.83 -4.47
CA ILE A 51 -22.64 -4.78 -3.47
C ILE A 51 -21.45 -5.67 -3.89
N LEU A 52 -21.74 -6.90 -4.37
CA LEU A 52 -20.72 -7.88 -4.72
C LEU A 52 -19.74 -7.40 -5.82
N PRO A 53 -20.20 -6.97 -7.01
CA PRO A 53 -19.29 -6.45 -8.03
C PRO A 53 -18.57 -5.17 -7.59
N LEU A 54 -19.20 -4.34 -6.77
CA LEU A 54 -18.59 -3.10 -6.27
C LEU A 54 -17.44 -3.37 -5.29
N ILE A 55 -17.60 -4.32 -4.37
CA ILE A 55 -16.53 -4.75 -3.46
C ILE A 55 -15.40 -5.44 -4.24
N LEU A 56 -15.73 -6.21 -5.28
CA LEU A 56 -14.72 -6.87 -6.13
C LEU A 56 -13.80 -5.84 -6.83
N VAL A 57 -14.36 -4.72 -7.29
CA VAL A 57 -13.58 -3.58 -7.83
C VAL A 57 -12.69 -2.97 -6.75
N PHE A 58 -13.22 -2.74 -5.55
CA PHE A 58 -12.42 -2.28 -4.40
C PHE A 58 -11.29 -3.25 -4.06
N ALA A 59 -11.55 -4.56 -4.09
CA ALA A 59 -10.55 -5.60 -3.83
C ALA A 59 -9.43 -5.59 -4.88
N ALA A 60 -9.76 -5.39 -6.16
CA ALA A 60 -8.76 -5.22 -7.20
C ALA A 60 -7.87 -3.98 -6.93
N ILE A 61 -8.48 -2.83 -6.62
CA ILE A 61 -7.76 -1.59 -6.28
C ILE A 61 -6.82 -1.80 -5.08
N GLN A 62 -7.27 -2.54 -4.06
CA GLN A 62 -6.45 -2.89 -2.90
C GLN A 62 -5.19 -3.65 -3.32
N VAL A 63 -5.32 -4.70 -4.15
CA VAL A 63 -4.17 -5.47 -4.65
C VAL A 63 -3.18 -4.58 -5.39
N PHE A 64 -3.65 -3.66 -6.25
CA PHE A 64 -2.77 -2.71 -6.95
C PHE A 64 -2.03 -1.78 -5.99
N LEU A 65 -2.71 -1.23 -4.98
CA LEU A 65 -2.10 -0.34 -4.01
C LEU A 65 -1.13 -1.09 -3.07
N GLN A 66 -1.40 -2.36 -2.77
CA GLN A 66 -0.50 -3.24 -2.01
C GLN A 66 0.78 -3.42 -2.82
N LEU A 67 0.65 -3.76 -4.10
CA LEU A 67 1.78 -3.91 -5.01
C LEU A 67 2.55 -2.59 -5.21
N PHE A 68 1.87 -1.45 -5.33
CA PHE A 68 2.51 -0.13 -5.46
C PHE A 68 3.31 0.28 -4.22
N THR A 69 2.77 -0.01 -3.02
CA THR A 69 3.48 0.24 -1.76
C THR A 69 4.74 -0.63 -1.66
N PHE A 70 4.69 -1.88 -2.11
CA PHE A 70 5.87 -2.75 -2.19
C PHE A 70 6.82 -2.40 -3.35
N MET A 71 6.36 -1.70 -4.39
CA MET A 71 7.16 -1.26 -5.54
C MET A 71 7.94 0.05 -5.30
N HIS A 72 7.72 0.75 -4.18
CA HIS A 72 8.54 1.91 -3.80
C HIS A 72 9.90 1.49 -3.23
N LEU A 73 10.60 0.61 -3.95
CA LEU A 73 12.02 0.36 -3.80
C LEU A 73 12.77 1.57 -4.34
N ASP A 74 13.01 2.52 -3.43
CA ASP A 74 14.10 3.46 -3.59
C ASP A 74 15.38 2.65 -3.87
N GLN A 75 15.87 2.79 -5.10
CA GLN A 75 17.20 2.44 -5.61
C GLN A 75 17.48 0.98 -6.03
N LYS A 76 17.69 0.85 -7.34
CA LYS A 76 18.59 -0.09 -8.05
C LYS A 76 18.43 -1.58 -7.70
N GLY A 77 17.43 -2.22 -8.28
CA GLY A 77 17.33 -3.69 -8.24
C GLY A 77 16.20 -4.21 -9.13
N SER A 78 16.37 -4.07 -10.45
CA SER A 78 15.43 -4.39 -11.54
C SER A 78 14.81 -5.82 -11.57
N SER A 79 15.03 -6.67 -10.55
CA SER A 79 14.66 -8.10 -10.60
C SER A 79 13.56 -8.50 -9.62
N PHE A 80 13.45 -7.88 -8.44
CA PHE A 80 12.47 -8.28 -7.43
C PHE A 80 11.04 -7.91 -7.82
N TYR A 81 10.86 -6.75 -8.46
CA TYR A 81 9.55 -6.29 -8.94
C TYR A 81 8.95 -7.23 -9.99
N THR A 82 9.76 -7.65 -10.96
CA THR A 82 9.34 -8.59 -12.02
C THR A 82 8.95 -9.94 -11.43
N PHE A 83 9.70 -10.44 -10.44
CA PHE A 83 9.37 -11.71 -9.78
C PHE A 83 8.04 -11.65 -9.01
N PHE A 84 7.75 -10.53 -8.35
CA PHE A 84 6.48 -10.30 -7.64
C PHE A 84 5.29 -10.21 -8.59
N ILE A 85 5.41 -9.51 -9.71
CA ILE A 85 4.33 -9.45 -10.71
C ILE A 85 4.10 -10.82 -11.36
N MET A 86 5.14 -11.55 -11.71
CA MET A 86 5.01 -12.89 -12.29
C MET A 86 4.35 -13.88 -11.32
N THR A 87 4.74 -13.84 -10.04
CA THR A 87 4.10 -14.65 -8.98
C THR A 87 2.64 -14.22 -8.76
N GLY A 88 2.36 -12.92 -8.72
CA GLY A 88 1.00 -12.40 -8.58
C GLY A 88 0.07 -12.83 -9.71
N ILE A 89 0.54 -12.76 -10.96
CA ILE A 89 -0.19 -13.27 -12.13
C ILE A 89 -0.43 -14.77 -12.00
N LEU A 90 0.58 -15.54 -11.60
CA LEU A 90 0.46 -17.00 -11.48
C LEU A 90 -0.59 -17.38 -10.44
N ILE A 91 -0.54 -16.79 -9.24
CA ILE A 91 -1.52 -17.06 -8.17
C ILE A 91 -2.92 -16.63 -8.59
N ALA A 92 -3.07 -15.49 -9.27
CA ALA A 92 -4.36 -15.01 -9.77
C ALA A 92 -4.96 -15.98 -10.79
N VAL A 93 -4.16 -16.44 -11.75
CA VAL A 93 -4.60 -17.40 -12.78
C VAL A 93 -4.94 -18.75 -12.15
N VAL A 94 -4.09 -19.30 -11.29
CA VAL A 94 -4.34 -20.57 -10.61
C VAL A 94 -5.60 -20.51 -9.75
N SER A 95 -5.80 -19.42 -9.02
CA SER A 95 -7.03 -19.22 -8.21
C SER A 95 -8.27 -19.11 -9.09
N ALA A 96 -8.22 -18.32 -10.18
CA ALA A 96 -9.35 -18.16 -11.08
C ALA A 96 -9.73 -19.49 -11.75
N VAL A 97 -8.74 -20.25 -12.23
CA VAL A 97 -8.96 -21.58 -12.82
C VAL A 97 -9.48 -22.54 -11.76
N GLY A 98 -8.95 -22.52 -10.53
CA GLY A 98 -9.42 -23.35 -9.42
C GLY A 98 -10.88 -23.09 -9.05
N ILE A 99 -11.30 -21.82 -9.00
CA ILE A 99 -12.70 -21.44 -8.76
C ILE A 99 -13.62 -21.86 -9.92
N ILE A 100 -13.12 -21.80 -11.16
CA ILE A 100 -13.91 -22.17 -12.36
C ILE A 100 -14.02 -23.69 -12.52
N LEU A 101 -13.01 -24.45 -12.09
CA LEU A 101 -12.95 -25.91 -12.24
C LEU A 101 -13.65 -26.66 -11.10
N MET A 102 -13.93 -25.98 -9.97
CA MET A 102 -14.60 -26.51 -8.79
C MET A 102 -16.10 -26.21 -8.81
#